data_AF-A0A6H1C9K5-F1
#
_entry.id   AF-A0A6H1C9K5-F1
#
_cell.length_a   1.000
_cell.length_b   1.000
_cell.length_c   1.000
_cell.angle_alpha   90.00
_cell.angle_beta   90.00
_cell.angle_gamma   90.00
#
_symmetry.space_group_name_H-M   'P 1'
#
loop_
_entity.id
_entity.type
_entity.pdbx_description
1 polymer ?
#
loop_
_entity_poly.entity_id
_entity_poly.type
_entity_poly.pdbx_seq_one_letter_code
_entity_poly.pdbx_strand_id
1 'polypeptide(L)' 'METDEQLHQWAWQLRHDGHDWSEVATELGCTEALARAMADRHRRDTETKAQAAQFSLFDL' A
#
# COMPACT_ATOMS: atom_id res chain seq x y z
N MET A 1 12.03 -8.40 6.44
CA MET A 1 11.78 -6.95 6.39
C MET A 1 10.27 -6.74 6.51
N GLU A 2 9.71 -6.88 7.72
CA GLU A 2 8.27 -6.66 7.96
C GLU A 2 7.93 -5.17 8.07
N THR A 3 8.94 -4.33 8.34
CA THR A 3 8.79 -2.88 8.51
C THR A 3 8.46 -2.15 7.20
N ASP A 4 8.96 -2.64 6.06
CA ASP A 4 8.74 -2.04 4.72
C ASP A 4 7.29 -2.25 4.25
N GLU A 5 6.74 -3.47 4.43
CA GLU A 5 5.36 -3.79 4.07
C GLU A 5 4.36 -3.01 4.94
N GLN A 6 4.68 -2.82 6.23
CA GLN A 6 3.87 -2.00 7.16
C GLN A 6 3.85 -0.52 6.75
N LEU A 7 4.97 0.06 6.34
CA LEU A 7 5.03 1.44 5.86
C LEU A 7 4.19 1.63 4.59
N HIS A 8 4.23 0.66 3.67
CA HIS A 8 3.43 0.70 2.45
C HIS A 8 1.92 0.63 2.72
N GLN A 9 1.52 -0.27 3.62
CA GLN A 9 0.14 -0.37 4.06
C GLN A 9 -0.32 0.93 4.74
N TRP A 10 0.52 1.51 5.60
CA TRP A 10 0.16 2.72 6.33
C TRP A 10 0.03 3.93 5.40
N ALA A 11 0.93 4.08 4.42
CA ALA A 11 0.83 5.10 3.38
C ALA A 11 -0.47 4.98 2.56
N TRP A 12 -0.85 3.75 2.21
CA TRP A 12 -2.11 3.49 1.52
C TRP A 12 -3.33 3.81 2.39
N GLN A 13 -3.30 3.40 3.66
CA GLN A 13 -4.38 3.61 4.63
C GLN A 13 -4.63 5.10 4.87
N LEU A 14 -3.59 5.89 5.16
CA LEU A 14 -3.74 7.33 5.38
C LEU A 14 -4.35 8.04 4.17
N ARG A 15 -3.93 7.66 2.96
CA ARG A 15 -4.52 8.18 1.73
C ARG A 15 -6.00 7.78 1.60
N HIS A 16 -6.35 6.56 1.97
CA HIS A 16 -7.73 6.07 1.95
C HIS A 16 -8.62 6.77 2.98
N ASP A 17 -8.05 7.13 4.14
CA ASP A 17 -8.71 7.93 5.18
C ASP A 17 -8.93 9.40 4.78
N GLY A 18 -8.46 9.79 3.58
CA GLY A 18 -8.70 11.13 3.01
C GLY A 18 -7.55 12.10 3.17
N HIS A 19 -6.40 11.68 3.73
CA HIS A 19 -5.24 12.55 3.86
C HIS A 19 -4.63 12.87 2.49
N ASP A 20 -4.09 14.08 2.36
CA ASP A 20 -3.32 14.48 1.21
C ASP A 20 -1.89 13.94 1.27
N TRP A 21 -1.25 13.81 0.10
CA TRP A 21 0.08 13.20 0.01
C TRP A 21 1.15 13.91 0.85
N SER A 22 1.00 15.22 1.06
CA SER A 22 1.86 16.00 1.96
C SER A 22 1.71 15.54 3.41
N GLU A 23 0.49 15.32 3.90
CA GLU A 23 0.23 14.86 5.27
C GLU A 23 0.75 13.43 5.45
N VAL A 24 0.46 12.55 4.50
CA VAL A 24 0.97 11.17 4.48
C VAL A 24 2.51 11.15 4.53
N ALA A 25 3.16 12.02 3.74
CA ALA A 25 4.62 12.14 3.72
C ALA A 25 5.19 12.64 5.06
N THR A 26 4.53 13.63 5.68
CA THR A 26 4.90 14.14 7.01
C THR A 26 4.77 13.06 8.08
N GLU A 27 3.67 12.33 8.12
CA GLU A 27 3.41 11.26 9.09
C GLU A 27 4.44 10.11 8.96
N LEU A 28 4.83 9.78 7.73
CA LEU A 28 5.82 8.72 7.46
C LEU A 28 7.28 9.21 7.51
N GLY A 29 7.51 10.52 7.71
CA GLY A 29 8.85 11.11 7.69
C GLY A 29 9.56 10.97 6.33
N CYS A 30 8.81 11.02 5.22
CA CYS A 30 9.33 10.84 3.87
C CYS A 30 8.91 11.97 2.91
N THR A 31 9.23 11.83 1.63
CA THR A 31 8.77 12.75 0.58
C THR A 31 7.43 12.28 0.01
N GLU A 32 6.62 13.20 -0.53
CA GLU A 32 5.35 12.84 -1.19
C GLU A 32 5.52 11.81 -2.30
N ALA A 33 6.62 11.91 -3.07
CA ALA A 33 6.92 10.97 -4.14
C ALA A 33 7.14 9.56 -3.58
N LEU A 34 7.83 9.44 -2.45
CA LEU A 34 8.04 8.16 -1.79
C LEU A 34 6.72 7.63 -1.19
N ALA A 35 5.93 8.47 -0.50
CA ALA A 35 4.62 8.10 0.02
C ALA A 35 3.69 7.54 -1.06
N ARG A 36 3.66 8.17 -2.24
CA ARG A 36 2.89 7.68 -3.41
C ARG A 36 3.41 6.34 -3.92
N ALA A 37 4.73 6.19 -4.05
CA ALA A 37 5.33 4.94 -4.50
C ALA A 37 5.06 3.78 -3.53
N MET A 38 5.11 4.05 -2.23
CA MET A 38 4.79 3.11 -1.17
C MET A 38 3.33 2.63 -1.25
N ALA A 39 2.38 3.57 -1.38
CA ALA A 39 0.96 3.24 -1.52
C ALA A 39 0.65 2.48 -2.83
N ASP A 40 1.28 2.86 -3.95
CA ASP A 40 1.10 2.14 -5.22
C ASP A 40 1.65 0.71 -5.16
N ARG A 41 2.79 0.52 -4.48
CA ARG A 41 3.36 -0.80 -4.25
C ARG A 41 2.43 -1.68 -3.42
N HIS A 42 1.89 -1.16 -2.31
CA HIS A 42 0.90 -1.88 -1.50
C HIS A 42 -0.30 -2.33 -2.33
N ARG A 43 -0.82 -1.46 -3.19
CA ARG A 43 -1.94 -1.77 -4.07
C ARG A 43 -1.60 -2.90 -5.04
N ARG A 44 -0.44 -2.84 -5.71
CA ARG A 44 0.01 -3.90 -6.64
C ARG A 44 0.22 -5.24 -5.94
N ASP A 45 0.80 -5.23 -4.75
CA ASP A 45 1.03 -6.44 -3.97
C ASP A 45 -0.30 -7.06 -3.54
N THR A 46 -1.27 -6.22 -3.14
CA THR A 46 -2.63 -6.65 -2.80
C THR A 46 -3.39 -7.17 -4.01
N GLU A 47 -3.31 -6.50 -5.16
CA GLU A 47 -3.91 -6.96 -6.42
C GLU A 47 -3.31 -8.30 -6.87
N THR A 48 -2.00 -8.47 -6.74
CA THR A 48 -1.31 -9.72 -7.08
C THR A 48 -1.73 -10.86 -6.15
N LYS A 49 -1.80 -10.60 -4.83
CA LYS A 49 -2.30 -11.56 -3.83
C LYS A 49 -3.78 -11.91 -4.09
N ALA A 50 -4.61 -10.93 -4.44
CA ALA A 50 -6.02 -11.14 -4.76
C ALA A 50 -6.20 -11.96 -6.04
N GLN A 51 -5.41 -11.70 -7.07
CA GLN A 51 -5.43 -12.47 -8.32
C GLN A 51 -5.02 -13.93 -8.08
N ALA A 52 -3.97 -14.18 -7.29
CA ALA A 52 -3.56 -15.53 -6.92
C ALA A 52 -4.66 -16.27 -6.12
N ALA A 53 -5.34 -15.58 -5.21
CA ALA A 53 -6.46 -16.15 -4.44
C ALA A 53 -7.65 -16.49 -5.34
N GLN A 54 -7.91 -15.70 -6.38
CA GLN A 54 -9.02 -15.91 -7.30
C GLN A 54 -8.86 -17.18 -8.14
N PHE A 55 -7.64 -17.54 -8.57
CA PHE A 55 -7.39 -18.81 -9.26
C PHE A 55 -7.55 -20.03 -8.35
N SER A 56 -7.20 -19.91 -7.07
CA SER A 56 -7.33 -20.99 -6.08
C SER A 56 -8.79 -21.39 -5.81
N LEU A 57 -9.74 -20.47 -6.01
CA LEU A 57 -11.18 -20.72 -5.79
C LEU A 57 -11.84 -21.59 -6.87
N PHE A 58 -11.17 -21.82 -8.01
CA PHE A 58 -11.71 -22.62 -9.12
C PHE A 58 -11.07 -24.01 -9.26
N ASP A 59 -10.19 -24.40 -8.33
CA ASP A 59 -9.50 -25.70 -8.33
C ASP A 59 -10.21 -26.74 -7.42
N LEU A 60 -11.55 -26.83 -7.53
CA LEU A 60 -12.41 -27.68 -6.69
C LEU A 60 -13.24 -28.68 -7.50
#